data_AF-D5ZY15-F1
#
_entry.id   AF-D5ZY15-F1
#
_cell.length_a   1.000
_cell.length_b   1.000
_cell.length_c   1.000
_cell.angle_alpha   90.00
_cell.angle_beta   90.00
_cell.angle_gamma   90.00
#
_symmetry.space_group_name_H-M   'P 1'
#
loop_
_entity.id
_entity.type
_entity.pdbx_description
1 polymer ?
#
loop_
_entity_poly.entity_id
_entity_poly.type
_entity_poly.pdbx_seq_one_letter_code
_entity_poly.pdbx_strand_id
1 'polypeptide(L)' 'MQRPAGPQVALYGSAGAVAAQALRRIGERPAPGAPAGGTLTVLLSGREGALPTSALTYAEGRLLRQVTTTG' A
#
# COMPACT_ATOMS: atom_id res chain seq x y z
N MET A 1 15.37 2.69 20.11
CA MET A 1 15.53 1.33 19.56
C MET A 1 17.00 1.12 19.25
N GLN A 2 17.70 0.30 20.04
CA GLN A 2 19.12 -0.02 19.80
C GLN A 2 19.19 -0.94 18.58
N ARG A 3 19.88 -0.52 17.51
CA ARG A 3 20.07 -1.37 16.33
C ARG A 3 21.25 -2.31 16.62
N PRO A 4 21.07 -3.64 16.63
CA PRO A 4 22.17 -4.55 16.89
C PRO A 4 23.22 -4.36 15.78
N ALA A 5 24.51 -4.39 16.13
CA ALA A 5 25.64 -4.24 15.20
C ALA A 5 25.86 -5.48 14.30
N GLY A 6 24.78 -6.16 13.92
CA GLY A 6 24.79 -7.31 13.03
C GLY A 6 24.50 -6.92 11.58
N PRO A 7 24.65 -7.87 10.64
CA PRO A 7 24.30 -7.66 9.24
C PRO A 7 22.85 -7.15 9.10
N GLN A 8 22.61 -6.28 8.11
CA GLN A 8 21.23 -5.83 7.83
C GLN A 8 20.37 -7.04 7.42
N VAL A 9 19.24 -7.22 8.10
CA VAL A 9 18.24 -8.23 7.75
C VAL A 9 17.48 -7.77 6.52
N ALA A 10 17.39 -8.62 5.51
CA ALA A 10 16.53 -8.38 4.35
C ALA A 10 15.05 -8.58 4.76
N LEU A 11 14.22 -7.57 4.54
CA LEU A 11 12.79 -7.62 4.80
C LEU A 11 12.03 -7.83 3.48
N TYR A 12 11.14 -8.81 3.45
CA TYR A 12 10.28 -9.08 2.29
C TYR A 12 8.85 -8.63 2.59
N GLY A 13 8.43 -7.54 1.95
CA GLY A 13 7.05 -7.04 2.03
C GLY A 13 6.11 -7.84 1.12
N SER A 14 4.90 -8.14 1.60
CA SER A 14 3.92 -8.91 0.82
C SER A 14 3.22 -8.10 -0.28
N ALA A 15 3.17 -6.77 -0.16
CA ALA A 15 2.36 -5.90 -1.01
C ALA A 15 2.60 -6.12 -2.52
N GLY A 16 3.87 -6.12 -2.96
CA GLY A 16 4.21 -6.34 -4.37
C GLY A 16 3.81 -7.73 -4.88
N ALA A 17 4.03 -8.77 -4.07
CA ALA A 17 3.64 -10.13 -4.43
C ALA A 17 2.11 -10.29 -4.54
N VAL A 18 1.36 -9.68 -3.60
CA VAL A 18 -0.11 -9.69 -3.61
C VAL A 18 -0.66 -8.91 -4.81
N ALA A 19 -0.10 -7.74 -5.12
CA ALA A 19 -0.52 -6.95 -6.28
C ALA A 19 -0.29 -7.72 -7.60
N ALA A 20 0.89 -8.32 -7.78
CA ALA A 20 1.18 -9.16 -8.95
C ALA A 20 0.23 -10.37 -9.05
N GLN A 21 -0.08 -10.99 -7.91
CA GLN A 21 -1.01 -12.12 -7.85
C GLN A 21 -2.44 -11.72 -8.20
N ALA A 22 -2.91 -10.56 -7.72
CA ALA A 22 -4.24 -10.05 -8.02
C ALA A 22 -4.39 -9.79 -9.52
N LEU A 23 -3.43 -9.07 -10.13
CA LEU A 23 -3.39 -8.80 -11.58
C LEU A 23 -3.44 -10.10 -12.39
N ARG A 24 -2.61 -11.09 -12.04
CA ARG A 24 -2.61 -12.39 -12.72
C ARG A 24 -3.98 -13.08 -12.67
N ARG A 25 -4.66 -13.02 -11.51
CA ARG A 25 -5.97 -13.67 -11.32
C ARG A 25 -7.08 -13.00 -12.13
N ILE A 26 -6.99 -11.69 -12.34
CA ILE A 26 -7.97 -10.95 -13.16
C ILE A 26 -7.59 -10.89 -14.64
N GLY A 27 -6.47 -11.52 -15.04
CA GLY A 27 -6.02 -11.54 -16.44
C GLY A 27 -5.27 -10.28 -16.89
N GLU A 28 -4.88 -9.41 -15.96
CA GLU A 28 -4.24 -8.13 -16.24
C GLU A 28 -2.72 -8.20 -16.13
N ARG A 29 -2.04 -7.28 -16.84
CA ARG A 29 -0.58 -7.07 -16.73
C ARG A 29 -0.26 -5.83 -15.91
N PRO A 30 0.83 -5.81 -15.15
CA PRO A 30 1.27 -4.59 -14.48
C PRO A 30 1.52 -3.46 -15.49
N ALA A 31 0.95 -2.29 -15.22
CA ALA A 31 1.18 -1.06 -15.96
C ALA A 31 1.63 0.06 -14.99
N PRO A 32 2.90 0.08 -14.55
CA PRO A 32 3.36 1.01 -13.52
C PRO A 32 3.25 2.50 -13.90
N GLY A 33 3.19 2.81 -15.20
CA GLY A 33 3.01 4.17 -15.72
C GLY A 33 1.54 4.58 -15.91
N ALA A 34 0.58 3.72 -15.58
CA ALA A 34 -0.83 4.07 -15.67
C ALA A 34 -1.15 5.21 -14.68
N PRO A 35 -1.98 6.19 -15.07
CA PRO A 35 -2.43 7.21 -14.13
C PRO A 35 -3.20 6.55 -12.99
N ALA A 36 -3.04 7.05 -11.77
CA ALA A 36 -3.85 6.67 -10.63
C ALA A 36 -5.27 7.27 -10.79
N GLY A 37 -6.05 6.70 -11.71
CA GLY A 37 -7.42 7.10 -11.98
C GLY A 37 -8.36 6.45 -10.97
N GLY A 38 -8.89 7.23 -10.04
CA GLY A 38 -9.89 6.77 -9.07
C GLY A 38 -9.76 7.44 -7.71
N THR A 39 -10.76 7.21 -6.87
CA THR A 39 -10.76 7.60 -5.46
C THR A 39 -10.69 6.36 -4.58
N LEU A 40 -10.06 6.50 -3.41
CA LEU A 40 -9.99 5.47 -2.38
C LEU A 40 -10.80 5.90 -1.16
N THR A 41 -11.80 5.10 -0.79
CA THR A 41 -12.53 5.23 0.48
C THR A 41 -11.98 4.23 1.48
N VAL A 42 -11.58 4.69 2.67
CA VAL A 42 -11.09 3.82 3.75
C VAL A 42 -12.23 3.57 4.72
N LEU A 43 -12.51 2.28 4.98
CA LEU A 43 -13.49 1.86 5.98
C LEU A 43 -12.77 1.31 7.22
N LEU A 44 -12.98 1.95 8.37
CA LEU A 44 -12.49 1.52 9.68
C LEU A 44 -13.69 1.04 10.51
N SER A 45 -13.73 -0.26 10.83
CA SER A 45 -14.84 -0.87 11.56
C SER A 45 -16.22 -0.62 10.90
N GLY A 46 -16.25 -0.59 9.57
CA GLY A 46 -17.48 -0.39 8.78
C GLY A 46 -17.90 1.07 8.58
N ARG A 47 -17.12 2.04 9.06
CA ARG A 47 -17.37 3.47 8.85
C ARG A 47 -16.26 4.09 8.03
N GLU A 48 -16.60 5.09 7.22
CA GLU A 48 -15.59 5.88 6.52
C GLU A 48 -14.66 6.57 7.53
N GLY A 49 -13.38 6.60 7.22
CA GLY A 49 -12.36 7.23 8.05
C GLY A 49 -11.12 7.60 7.26
N ALA A 50 -10.22 8.35 7.89
CA ALA A 50 -8.95 8.70 7.27
C ALA A 50 -8.00 7.49 7.18
N LEU A 51 -7.09 7.52 6.21
CA LEU A 51 -5.99 6.58 6.14
C LEU A 51 -5.13 6.68 7.42
N PRO A 52 -4.96 5.60 8.22
CA PRO A 52 -4.21 5.67 9.47
C PRO A 52 -2.77 6.10 9.28
N THR A 53 -2.24 6.94 10.18
CA THR A 53 -0.88 7.48 10.10
C THR A 53 0.20 6.38 10.05
N SER A 54 -0.04 5.24 10.71
CA SER A 54 0.87 4.08 10.68
C SER A 54 1.10 3.54 9.27
N ALA A 55 0.11 3.63 8.37
CA ALA A 55 0.23 3.20 6.98
C ALA A 55 1.28 4.00 6.21
N LEU A 56 1.55 5.25 6.61
CA LEU A 56 2.53 6.13 5.95
C LEU A 56 3.99 5.69 6.17
N THR A 57 4.22 4.77 7.11
CA THR A 57 5.51 4.08 7.29
C THR A 57 5.89 3.27 6.05
N TYR A 58 4.89 2.77 5.31
CA TYR A 58 5.06 1.98 4.10
C TYR A 58 5.07 2.86 2.85
N ALA A 59 5.83 2.46 1.82
CA ALA A 59 5.89 3.19 0.56
C ALA A 59 4.52 3.25 -0.13
N GLU A 60 3.81 2.14 -0.07
CA GLU A 60 2.47 1.95 -0.64
C GLU A 60 1.45 2.88 0.04
N GLY A 61 1.49 3.01 1.37
CA GLY A 61 0.59 3.90 2.11
C GLY A 61 0.74 5.37 1.72
N ARG A 62 1.95 5.80 1.34
CA ARG A 62 2.16 7.17 0.82
C ARG A 62 1.53 7.39 -0.55
N LEU A 63 1.51 6.36 -1.41
CA LEU A 63 0.81 6.41 -2.70
C LEU A 63 -0.70 6.47 -2.49
N LEU A 64 -1.24 5.61 -1.62
CA LEU A 64 -2.67 5.57 -1.32
C LEU A 64 -3.20 6.90 -0.78
N ARG A 65 -2.42 7.61 0.05
CA ARG A 65 -2.78 8.93 0.58
C ARG A 65 -3.12 9.94 -0.52
N GLN A 66 -2.48 9.87 -1.69
CA GLN A 66 -2.70 10.83 -2.78
C GLN A 66 -4.09 10.73 -3.41
N VAL A 67 -4.73 9.57 -3.28
CA VAL A 67 -6.05 9.26 -3.89
C VAL A 67 -7.13 9.01 -2.84
N THR A 68 -6.80 9.13 -1.55
CA THR A 68 -7.76 8.90 -0.46
C THR A 68 -8.67 10.11 -0.30
N THR A 69 -9.98 9.90 -0.36
CA THR A 69 -10.94 10.94 -0.01
C THR A 69 -10.98 11.08 1.51
N THR A 70 -10.87 12.31 2.01
CA THR A 70 -11.18 12.60 3.40
C THR A 70 -12.68 12.82 3.49
N GLY A 71 -13.39 11.91 4.14
CA GLY A 71 -14.81 12.09 4.48
C GLY A 71 -15.02 13.20 5.49
#